data_AF-A0A8X6WXA0-F1
#
_entry.id   AF-A0A8X6WXA0-F1
#
_cell.length_a   1.000
_cell.length_b   1.000
_cell.length_c   1.000
_cell.angle_alpha   90.00
_cell.angle_beta   90.00
_cell.angle_gamma   90.00
#
_symmetry.space_group_name_H-M   'P 1'
#
loop_
_entity.id
_entity.type
_entity.pdbx_description
1 polymer ?
#
loop_
_entity_poly.entity_id
_entity_poly.type
_entity_poly.pdbx_seq_one_letter_code
_entity_poly.pdbx_strand_id
1 'polypeptide(L)'
;MRGIEFYEGLPPDINSLSNALIVIDDRMSELSADSKLTKLFTKGSHHRNLSVIFVVQNVFYKGIRDISLNAHYMFLFKNPRDKSQVMNIGKQLYPGKSKFFREVYEDATSRNLFQLSFN
;
A
#
# COMPACT_ATOMS: atom_id res chain seq x y z
N MET A 1 21.68 -11.74 5.71
CA MET A 1 21.11 -10.66 6.54
C MET A 1 20.44 -11.31 7.74
N ARG A 2 20.80 -10.94 8.99
CA ARG A 2 20.08 -11.44 10.18
C ARG A 2 18.81 -10.61 10.36
N GLY A 3 17.69 -11.23 10.71
CA GLY A 3 16.42 -10.55 11.00
C GLY A 3 15.52 -10.26 9.79
N ILE A 4 15.76 -10.91 8.65
CA ILE A 4 14.86 -10.88 7.49
C ILE A 4 14.44 -12.31 7.19
N GLU A 5 13.14 -12.53 7.12
CA GLU A 5 12.53 -13.81 6.79
C GLU A 5 11.66 -13.64 5.54
N PHE A 6 11.76 -14.59 4.62
CA PHE A 6 10.99 -14.59 3.37
C PHE A 6 9.95 -15.70 3.43
N TYR A 7 8.71 -15.35 3.11
CA TYR A 7 7.58 -16.26 3.09
C TYR A 7 6.91 -16.18 1.72
N GLU A 8 6.56 -17.34 1.16
CA GLU A 8 5.61 -17.39 0.06
C GLU A 8 4.20 -17.25 0.64
N GLY A 9 3.53 -16.13 0.32
CA GLY A 9 2.26 -15.76 0.95
C GLY A 9 2.44 -15.15 2.34
N LEU A 10 1.45 -15.32 3.21
CA LEU A 10 1.53 -14.83 4.59
C LEU A 10 2.20 -15.86 5.50
N PRO A 11 3.08 -15.43 6.43
CA PRO A 11 3.60 -16.32 7.47
C PRO A 11 2.46 -17.00 8.23
N PRO A 12 2.59 -18.30 8.55
CA PRO A 12 1.54 -19.05 9.25
C PRO A 12 1.26 -18.48 10.64
N ASP A 13 2.28 -17.92 11.28
CA ASP A 13 2.29 -17.33 12.61
C ASP A 13 2.13 -15.79 12.59
N ILE A 14 1.62 -15.22 11.49
CA ILE A 14 1.41 -13.77 11.35
C ILE A 14 0.59 -13.14 12.49
N ASN A 15 -0.26 -13.95 13.13
CA ASN A 15 -1.07 -13.53 14.26
C ASN A 15 -0.34 -13.55 15.60
N SER A 16 0.90 -14.03 15.68
CA SER A 16 1.76 -13.97 16.87
C SER A 16 2.94 -13.02 16.71
N LEU A 17 3.18 -12.51 15.49
CA LEU A 17 4.23 -11.53 15.26
C LEU A 17 4.03 -10.26 16.10
N SER A 18 5.13 -9.71 16.60
CA SER A 18 5.19 -8.43 17.30
C SER A 18 6.54 -7.75 17.02
N ASN A 19 6.59 -6.41 17.12
CA ASN A 19 7.79 -5.63 16.86
C ASN A 19 8.44 -5.92 15.49
N ALA A 20 7.62 -5.98 14.44
CA ALA A 20 8.05 -6.39 13.11
C ALA A 20 7.52 -5.43 12.02
N LEU A 21 8.29 -5.32 10.95
CA LEU A 21 7.89 -4.71 9.68
C LEU A 21 7.55 -5.82 8.69
N ILE A 22 6.29 -5.87 8.25
CA ILE A 22 5.82 -6.83 7.25
C ILE A 22 5.77 -6.10 5.92
N VAL A 23 6.50 -6.59 4.93
CA VAL A 23 6.45 -6.09 3.54
C VAL A 23 5.80 -7.14 2.69
N ILE A 24 4.72 -6.76 2.02
CA ILE A 24 3.93 -7.63 1.15
C ILE A 24 4.01 -7.06 -0.26
N ASP A 25 4.59 -7.84 -1.17
CA ASP A 25 4.75 -7.50 -2.59
C ASP A 25 4.13 -8.58 -3.50
N ASP A 26 3.77 -8.19 -4.73
CA ASP A 26 3.43 -9.03 -5.90
C ASP A 26 2.20 -9.98 -5.82
N ARG A 27 1.77 -10.45 -4.64
CA ARG A 27 0.69 -11.46 -4.49
C ARG A 27 -0.69 -10.87 -4.16
N MET A 28 -1.05 -9.81 -4.86
CA MET A 28 -2.30 -9.10 -4.61
C MET A 28 -3.57 -9.97 -4.75
N SER A 29 -3.62 -10.85 -5.75
CA SER A 29 -4.77 -11.73 -6.02
C SER A 29 -4.98 -12.83 -4.99
N GLU A 30 -3.88 -13.35 -4.43
CA GLU A 30 -3.95 -14.41 -3.41
C GLU A 30 -4.30 -13.85 -2.05
N LEU A 31 -3.83 -12.64 -1.75
CA LEU A 31 -3.98 -12.03 -0.44
C LEU A 31 -5.29 -11.26 -0.27
N SER A 32 -5.90 -10.79 -1.36
CA SER A 32 -7.14 -10.00 -1.26
C SER A 32 -8.35 -10.80 -0.79
N ALA A 33 -8.29 -12.13 -0.82
CA ALA A 33 -9.30 -13.04 -0.27
C ALA A 33 -8.97 -13.50 1.15
N ASP A 34 -7.76 -13.23 1.66
CA ASP A 34 -7.34 -13.70 2.98
C ASP A 34 -7.77 -12.73 4.09
N SER A 35 -8.73 -13.19 4.91
CA SER A 35 -9.19 -12.46 6.10
C SER A 35 -8.09 -12.10 7.10
N LYS A 36 -6.94 -12.80 7.08
CA LYS A 36 -5.77 -12.48 7.92
C LYS A 36 -5.20 -11.12 7.55
N LEU A 37 -5.14 -10.79 6.26
CA LEU A 37 -4.61 -9.49 5.81
C LEU A 37 -5.51 -8.36 6.31
N THR A 38 -6.83 -8.46 6.12
CA THR A 38 -7.77 -7.46 6.63
C THR A 38 -7.68 -7.30 8.15
N LYS A 39 -7.46 -8.39 8.90
CA LYS A 39 -7.27 -8.34 10.36
C LYS A 39 -5.99 -7.59 10.76
N LEU A 40 -4.92 -7.67 9.98
CA LEU A 40 -3.69 -6.90 10.25
C LEU A 40 -3.93 -5.40 10.16
N PHE A 41 -4.67 -4.96 9.14
CA PHE A 41 -4.97 -3.54 8.92
C PHE A 41 -6.06 -2.99 9.86
N THR A 42 -6.94 -3.83 10.41
CA THR A 42 -8.06 -3.39 11.26
C THR A 42 -7.82 -3.57 12.76
N LYS A 43 -7.06 -4.60 13.18
CA LYS A 43 -6.88 -4.96 14.61
C LYS A 43 -5.43 -5.26 15.01
N GLY A 44 -4.60 -5.74 14.08
CA GLY A 44 -3.27 -6.27 14.38
C GLY A 44 -2.19 -5.21 14.62
N SER A 45 -2.22 -4.10 13.88
CA SER A 45 -1.16 -3.07 13.92
C SER A 45 -1.07 -2.33 15.27
N HIS A 46 -2.22 -1.96 15.86
CA HIS A 46 -2.26 -1.10 17.05
C HIS A 46 -1.83 -1.77 18.35
N HIS A 47 -1.96 -3.10 18.47
CA HIS A 47 -1.70 -3.81 19.73
C HIS A 47 -0.35 -4.55 19.77
N ARG A 48 0.38 -4.61 18.65
CA ARG A 48 1.56 -5.50 18.53
C ARG A 48 2.82 -4.81 18.01
N ASN A 49 2.82 -3.48 17.90
CA ASN A 49 3.91 -2.70 17.31
C ASN A 49 4.29 -3.26 15.92
N LEU A 50 3.27 -3.50 15.09
CA LEU A 50 3.44 -4.02 13.74
C LEU A 50 3.25 -2.90 12.73
N SER A 51 4.22 -2.75 11.83
CA SER A 51 4.10 -1.91 10.64
C SER A 51 3.92 -2.80 9.43
N VAL A 52 2.97 -2.46 8.54
CA VAL A 52 2.70 -3.23 7.32
C VAL A 52 2.85 -2.31 6.12
N ILE A 53 3.72 -2.68 5.19
CA ILE A 53 3.84 -2.08 3.86
C ILE A 53 3.21 -3.07 2.89
N PHE A 54 2.15 -2.63 2.22
CA PHE A 54 1.47 -3.44 1.22
C PHE A 54 1.56 -2.74 -0.13
N VAL A 55 2.29 -3.37 -1.05
CA VAL A 55 2.53 -2.84 -2.40
C VAL A 55 1.48 -3.41 -3.34
N VAL A 56 0.74 -2.52 -4.00
CA VAL A 56 -0.35 -2.89 -4.91
C VAL A 56 -0.21 -2.20 -6.26
N GLN A 57 -0.39 -2.96 -7.33
CA GLN A 57 -0.49 -2.44 -8.70
C GLN A 57 -1.89 -1.87 -9.03
N ASN A 58 -2.94 -2.29 -8.30
CA ASN A 58 -4.33 -1.91 -8.55
C ASN A 58 -5.07 -1.78 -7.22
N VAL A 59 -5.31 -0.54 -6.78
CA VAL A 59 -6.01 -0.26 -5.51
C VAL A 59 -7.51 -0.61 -5.57
N PHE A 60 -8.07 -0.79 -6.77
CA PHE A 60 -9.47 -1.11 -7.00
C PHE A 60 -9.71 -2.62 -7.19
N TYR A 61 -8.69 -3.45 -6.96
CA TYR A 61 -8.86 -4.89 -6.97
C TYR A 61 -9.77 -5.34 -5.82
N LYS A 62 -10.56 -6.39 -6.06
CA LYS A 62 -11.54 -6.89 -5.10
C LYS A 62 -10.86 -7.34 -3.80
N GLY A 63 -11.34 -6.85 -2.66
CA GLY A 63 -10.81 -7.18 -1.32
C GLY A 63 -9.77 -6.19 -0.79
N ILE A 64 -9.27 -5.26 -1.62
CA ILE A 64 -8.27 -4.26 -1.20
C ILE A 64 -8.90 -3.00 -0.65
N ARG A 65 -10.15 -2.70 -1.04
CA ARG A 65 -10.86 -1.49 -0.60
C ARG A 65 -10.84 -1.30 0.91
N ASP A 66 -11.14 -2.35 1.67
CA ASP A 66 -11.18 -2.23 3.14
C ASP A 66 -9.77 -2.04 3.71
N ILE A 67 -8.77 -2.67 3.10
CA ILE A 67 -7.35 -2.48 3.47
C ILE A 67 -6.91 -1.04 3.19
N SER A 68 -7.25 -0.49 2.03
CA SER A 68 -6.87 0.88 1.66
C SER A 68 -7.58 1.94 2.50
N LEU A 69 -8.84 1.71 2.89
CA LEU A 69 -9.57 2.59 3.80
C LEU A 69 -9.03 2.59 5.24
N ASN A 70 -8.45 1.47 5.69
CA ASN A 70 -7.84 1.35 7.02
C ASN A 70 -6.32 1.66 7.01
N ALA A 71 -5.75 2.00 5.86
CA ALA A 71 -4.35 2.38 5.76
C ALA A 71 -4.12 3.76 6.40
N HIS A 72 -3.13 3.85 7.28
CA HIS A 72 -2.75 5.13 7.91
C HIS A 72 -2.08 6.08 6.92
N TYR A 73 -1.35 5.53 5.96
CA TYR A 73 -0.63 6.27 4.94
C TYR A 73 -0.82 5.57 3.60
N MET A 74 -0.90 6.37 2.53
CA MET A 74 -0.95 5.87 1.17
C MET A 74 0.10 6.60 0.33
N PHE A 75 1.00 5.83 -0.26
CA PHE A 75 2.04 6.34 -1.15
C PHE A 75 1.63 6.07 -2.60
N LEU A 76 1.58 7.12 -3.41
CA LEU A 76 1.22 7.02 -4.82
C LEU A 76 2.46 7.21 -5.68
N PHE A 77 2.80 6.19 -6.45
CA PHE A 77 3.92 6.22 -7.39
C PHE A 77 3.46 6.57 -8.80
N LYS A 78 4.41 6.98 -9.66
CA LYS A 78 4.16 7.21 -11.09
C LYS A 78 3.66 5.93 -11.73
N ASN A 79 2.38 5.93 -12.13
CA ASN A 79 1.80 4.87 -12.94
C ASN A 79 1.47 5.42 -14.34
N PRO A 80 2.36 5.24 -15.34
CA PRO A 80 2.11 5.72 -16.70
C PRO A 80 1.02 4.92 -17.43
N ARG A 81 0.79 3.65 -17.02
CA ARG A 81 -0.17 2.75 -17.65
C ARG A 81 -1.61 3.14 -17.31
N ASP A 82 -1.87 3.52 -16.07
CA ASP A 82 -3.23 3.79 -15.61
C ASP A 82 -3.29 5.00 -14.66
N LYS A 83 -3.27 6.20 -15.25
CA LYS A 83 -3.48 7.46 -14.51
C LYS A 83 -4.90 7.57 -13.94
N SER A 84 -5.87 6.85 -14.51
CA SER A 84 -7.28 6.98 -14.11
C SER A 84 -7.49 6.51 -12.66
N GLN A 85 -6.79 5.46 -12.25
CA GLN A 85 -6.85 4.96 -10.88
C GLN A 85 -6.40 6.03 -9.89
N VAL A 86 -5.25 6.65 -10.14
CA VAL A 86 -4.70 7.70 -9.28
C VAL A 86 -5.65 8.89 -9.21
N MET A 87 -6.28 9.28 -10.32
CA MET A 87 -7.25 10.38 -10.33
C MET A 87 -8.52 10.04 -9.54
N ASN A 88 -8.98 8.78 -9.57
CA ASN A 88 -10.12 8.34 -8.78
C ASN A 88 -9.81 8.33 -7.28
N ILE A 89 -8.60 7.90 -6.89
CA ILE A 89 -8.10 8.03 -5.51
C ILE A 89 -8.06 9.51 -5.11
N GLY A 90 -7.49 10.37 -5.97
CA GLY A 90 -7.38 11.81 -5.72
C GLY A 90 -8.71 12.48 -5.41
N LYS A 91 -9.78 12.09 -6.13
CA LYS A 91 -11.15 12.57 -5.85
C LYS A 91 -11.64 12.17 -4.46
N GLN A 92 -11.25 10.99 -3.97
CA GLN A 92 -11.62 10.50 -2.64
C GLN A 92 -10.80 11.18 -1.54
N LEU A 93 -9.50 11.40 -1.76
CA LEU A 93 -8.61 12.07 -0.82
C LEU A 93 -8.85 13.58 -0.73
N TYR A 94 -9.19 14.22 -1.85
CA TYR A 94 -9.37 15.66 -1.97
C TYR A 94 -10.70 16.02 -2.65
N PRO A 95 -11.86 15.71 -2.02
CA PRO A 95 -13.17 16.04 -2.57
C PRO A 95 -13.28 17.52 -2.93
N GLY A 96 -13.73 17.83 -4.15
CA GLY A 96 -13.86 19.19 -4.67
C GLY A 96 -12.53 19.86 -5.07
N LYS A 97 -11.37 19.22 -4.85
CA LYS A 97 -10.03 19.77 -5.15
C LYS A 97 -9.23 18.88 -6.12
N SER A 98 -9.92 18.11 -6.96
CA SER A 98 -9.30 17.15 -7.89
C SER A 98 -8.31 17.78 -8.87
N LYS A 99 -8.52 19.04 -9.27
CA LYS A 99 -7.59 19.78 -10.14
C LYS A 99 -6.24 19.99 -9.44
N PHE A 100 -6.27 20.46 -8.20
CA PHE A 100 -5.08 20.66 -7.37
C PHE A 100 -4.31 19.34 -7.18
N PHE A 101 -5.02 18.26 -6.82
CA PHE A 101 -4.40 16.95 -6.67
C PHE A 101 -3.71 16.48 -7.95
N ARG A 102 -4.38 16.62 -9.10
CA ARG A 102 -3.81 16.25 -10.40
C ARG A 102 -2.52 17.00 -10.69
N GLU A 103 -2.51 18.31 -10.50
CA GLU A 103 -1.33 19.15 -10.75
C GLU A 103 -0.16 18.76 -9.86
N VAL A 104 -0.40 18.53 -8.56
CA VAL A 104 0.63 18.06 -7.62
C VAL A 104 1.16 16.68 -8.01
N TYR A 105 0.27 15.75 -8.40
CA TYR A 105 0.69 14.41 -8.83
C TYR A 105 1.51 14.46 -10.13
N GLU A 106 1.10 15.26 -11.10
CA GLU A 106 1.82 15.44 -12.37
C GLU A 106 3.20 16.08 -12.15
N ASP A 107 3.30 17.08 -11.28
CA ASP A 107 4.57 17.69 -10.88
C ASP A 107 5.49 16.67 -10.17
N ALA A 108 4.97 15.99 -9.16
CA ALA A 108 5.69 14.97 -8.40
C ALA A 108 6.15 13.77 -9.25
N THR A 109 5.46 13.50 -10.36
CA THR A 109 5.77 12.39 -11.28
C THR A 109 6.34 12.84 -12.62
N SER A 110 6.68 14.12 -12.75
CA SER A 110 7.21 14.74 -13.98
C SER A 110 8.52 14.10 -14.43
N ARG A 111 9.37 13.68 -13.48
CA ARG A 111 10.63 12.97 -13.75
C ARG A 111 10.41 11.46 -13.83
N ASN A 112 11.26 10.76 -14.58
CA ASN A 112 11.28 9.29 -14.54
C ASN A 112 11.98 8.86 -13.25
N LEU A 113 11.25 8.15 -12.38
CA LEU A 113 11.73 7.66 -11.10
C LEU A 113 12.65 6.45 -11.28
N PHE A 114 13.93 6.72 -11.58
CA PHE A 114 15.07 5.92 -11.15
C PHE A 114 16.30 6.83 -11.00
N GLN A 115 16.26 7.77 -10.05
CA GLN A 115 17.50 8.37 -9.53
C GLN A 115 17.31 8.79 -8.07
N LEU A 116 17.70 7.90 -7.15
CA LEU A 116 18.02 8.27 -5.79
C LEU A 116 19.38 8.97 -5.84
N SER A 117 19.42 10.28 -5.57
CA SER A 117 20.66 10.98 -5.24
C SER A 117 20.60 11.28 -3.76
N PHE A 118 21.44 10.62 -2.97
CA PHE A 118 21.72 11.04 -1.60
C PHE A 118 22.67 12.23 -1.71
N ASN A 119 22.27 13.37 -1.13
CA ASN A 119 23.22 14.43 -0.78
C ASN A 119 23.93 14.05 0.52
#